data_AF-A0A2G3ALN5-F1
#
_entry.id   AF-A0A2G3ALN5-F1
#
_cell.length_a   1.000
_cell.length_b   1.000
_cell.length_c   1.000
_cell.angle_alpha   90.00
_cell.angle_beta   90.00
_cell.angle_gamma   90.00
#
_symmetry.space_group_name_H-M   'P 1'
#
loop_
_entity.id
_entity.type
_entity.pdbx_description
1 polymer ?
#
loop_
_entity_poly.entity_id
_entity_poly.type
_entity_poly.pdbx_seq_one_letter_code
_entity_poly.pdbx_strand_id
1 'polypeptide(L)'
;MEYRALEINVMSGKDLNKVNLITKMDVYVVVSISGADDDRSNQKTKTHVDHDGDNNPTWNFPIKFTIDENAAVQNRLHLVFKLRCQRALGDKDIGEVDVPIKELLESPNSSTGSKQFVSYQIRKPSGKPKGQLTFSYQFSDKITGNSSVGHIHLLRPMLVVAVDLLHHHPQRDILHQRWDIHQHRQDIHHHRVDIHQHRRDIHRRRHILHHPNMDIRHHPNMDIRHIKVHTGMGIHKYSGRQRRTIISG
;
A
#
# COMPACT_ATOMS: atom_id res chain seq x y z
N MET A 1 -3.61 -37.30 12.57
CA MET A 1 -3.81 -35.85 12.34
C MET A 1 -4.63 -35.72 11.07
N GLU A 2 -5.84 -35.16 11.16
CA GLU A 2 -6.67 -34.89 9.99
C GLU A 2 -6.35 -33.48 9.48
N TYR A 3 -6.06 -33.37 8.19
CA TYR A 3 -5.77 -32.10 7.56
C TYR A 3 -6.79 -31.79 6.48
N ARG A 4 -7.05 -30.51 6.26
CA ARG A 4 -7.95 -30.05 5.22
C ARG A 4 -7.39 -28.80 4.54
N ALA A 5 -7.60 -28.64 3.24
CA ALA A 5 -7.25 -27.39 2.60
C ALA A 5 -8.36 -26.34 2.79
N LEU A 6 -7.94 -25.12 3.09
CA LEU A 6 -8.78 -23.93 3.14
C LEU A 6 -8.38 -23.02 1.97
N GLU A 7 -9.26 -22.91 0.99
CA GLU A 7 -9.11 -22.02 -0.15
C GLU A 7 -9.85 -20.72 0.14
N ILE A 8 -9.17 -19.59 -0.04
CA ILE A 8 -9.66 -18.25 0.26
C ILE A 8 -9.46 -17.39 -0.98
N ASN A 9 -10.39 -16.47 -1.24
CA ASN A 9 -10.16 -15.36 -2.16
C ASN A 9 -10.40 -14.05 -1.43
N VAL A 10 -9.33 -13.27 -1.22
CA VAL A 10 -9.39 -11.94 -0.61
C VAL A 10 -9.93 -10.98 -1.65
N MET A 11 -11.16 -10.48 -1.47
CA MET A 11 -11.86 -9.76 -2.53
C MET A 11 -11.65 -8.26 -2.42
N SER A 12 -12.14 -7.64 -1.35
CA SER A 12 -12.15 -6.18 -1.26
C SER A 12 -12.29 -5.68 0.18
N GLY A 13 -11.91 -4.42 0.39
CA GLY A 13 -12.19 -3.65 1.58
C GLY A 13 -13.17 -2.52 1.28
N LYS A 14 -13.99 -2.14 2.26
CA LYS A 14 -14.93 -1.01 2.14
C LYS A 14 -14.83 -0.10 3.34
N ASP A 15 -14.84 1.20 3.10
CA ASP A 15 -14.79 2.26 4.13
C ASP A 15 -13.67 2.05 5.17
N LEU A 16 -12.47 1.71 4.68
CA LEU A 16 -11.29 1.52 5.52
C LEU A 16 -10.93 2.79 6.30
N ASN A 17 -10.31 2.61 7.46
CA ASN A 17 -9.78 3.74 8.23
C ASN A 17 -8.71 4.49 7.43
N LYS A 18 -8.92 5.78 7.16
CA LYS A 18 -7.94 6.59 6.44
C LYS A 18 -6.73 6.90 7.32
N VAL A 19 -5.59 6.27 6.99
CA VAL A 19 -4.33 6.44 7.72
C VAL A 19 -3.38 7.46 7.08
N ASN A 20 -3.70 7.89 5.85
CA ASN A 20 -3.10 8.99 5.13
C ASN A 20 -4.09 10.17 5.12
N LEU A 21 -3.65 11.34 5.58
CA LEU A 21 -4.52 12.53 5.68
C LEU A 21 -4.58 13.36 4.38
N ILE A 22 -3.63 13.13 3.47
CA ILE A 22 -3.41 13.98 2.29
C ILE A 22 -3.29 13.15 1.01
N THR A 23 -2.62 11.99 1.06
CA THR A 23 -2.43 11.10 -0.08
C THR A 23 -3.44 9.96 -0.07
N LYS A 24 -3.67 9.34 -1.24
CA LYS A 24 -4.37 8.06 -1.34
C LYS A 24 -3.66 7.00 -0.50
N MET A 25 -4.40 5.97 -0.10
CA MET A 25 -3.84 4.78 0.52
C MET A 25 -3.48 3.72 -0.51
N ASP A 26 -2.28 3.15 -0.37
CA ASP A 26 -1.78 2.03 -1.16
C ASP A 26 -1.94 0.77 -0.30
N VAL A 27 -3.05 0.03 -0.45
CA VAL A 27 -3.48 -0.96 0.55
C VAL A 27 -3.18 -2.39 0.11
N TYR A 28 -2.66 -3.20 1.03
CA TYR A 28 -2.54 -4.65 0.86
C TYR A 28 -3.00 -5.38 2.12
N VAL A 29 -3.24 -6.69 1.97
CA VAL A 29 -3.64 -7.57 3.06
C VAL A 29 -2.57 -8.64 3.26
N VAL A 30 -2.28 -8.90 4.53
CA VAL A 30 -1.48 -10.04 4.97
C VAL A 30 -2.44 -11.03 5.61
N VAL A 31 -2.51 -12.22 5.05
CA VAL A 31 -3.36 -13.30 5.55
C VAL A 31 -2.49 -14.37 6.18
N SER A 32 -2.84 -14.81 7.39
CA SER A 32 -2.10 -15.84 8.12
C SER A 32 -3.01 -16.70 8.97
N ILE A 33 -2.55 -17.93 9.25
CA ILE A 33 -3.12 -18.78 10.30
C ILE A 33 -2.32 -18.52 11.59
N SER A 34 -3.00 -18.42 12.73
CA SER A 34 -2.37 -18.27 14.06
C SER A 34 -2.95 -19.27 15.05
N GLY A 35 -2.13 -19.79 15.99
CA GLY A 35 -2.54 -20.79 16.98
C GLY A 35 -1.39 -21.37 17.82
N ALA A 36 -1.73 -22.02 18.93
CA ALA A 36 -0.84 -22.32 20.08
C ALA A 36 0.25 -23.40 19.87
N ASP A 37 0.32 -24.06 18.72
CA ASP A 37 1.17 -25.25 18.50
C ASP A 37 1.91 -25.19 17.15
N ASP A 38 2.20 -23.97 16.69
CA ASP A 38 2.60 -23.76 15.30
C ASP A 38 4.12 -23.64 15.14
N ASP A 39 4.79 -24.79 15.10
CA ASP A 39 6.10 -24.93 14.44
C ASP A 39 5.95 -24.74 12.91
N ARG A 40 4.72 -24.57 12.39
CA ARG A 40 4.42 -24.09 11.02
C ARG A 40 4.08 -22.60 10.97
N SER A 41 4.70 -21.80 11.85
CA SER A 41 4.61 -20.33 12.05
C SER A 41 4.67 -19.42 10.80
N ASN A 42 4.66 -19.99 9.60
CA ASN A 42 4.99 -19.36 8.33
C ASN A 42 3.90 -19.49 7.26
N GLN A 43 2.70 -20.03 7.56
CA GLN A 43 1.56 -19.96 6.62
C GLN A 43 1.02 -18.52 6.57
N LYS A 44 1.72 -17.68 5.80
CA LYS A 44 1.43 -16.26 5.63
C LYS A 44 1.59 -15.87 4.17
N THR A 45 0.59 -15.18 3.65
CA THR A 45 0.57 -14.73 2.26
C THR A 45 0.20 -13.25 2.22
N LYS A 46 0.86 -12.49 1.35
CA LYS A 46 0.60 -11.07 1.13
C LYS A 46 -0.03 -10.88 -0.26
N THR A 47 -1.12 -10.12 -0.34
CA THR A 47 -1.73 -9.73 -1.61
C THR A 47 -0.86 -8.72 -2.35
N HIS A 48 -1.18 -8.48 -3.62
CA HIS A 48 -0.70 -7.26 -4.28
C HIS A 48 -1.25 -6.01 -3.58
N VAL A 49 -0.65 -4.86 -3.90
CA VAL A 49 -1.04 -3.56 -3.38
C VAL A 49 -2.04 -2.92 -4.34
N ASP A 50 -3.18 -2.47 -3.83
CA ASP A 50 -4.11 -1.63 -4.57
C ASP A 50 -3.73 -0.16 -4.35
N HIS A 51 -3.35 0.53 -5.43
CA HIS A 51 -2.93 1.93 -5.43
C HIS A 51 -4.08 2.92 -5.70
N ASP A 52 -5.24 2.43 -6.15
CA ASP A 52 -6.30 3.26 -6.71
C ASP A 52 -7.56 3.28 -5.86
N GLY A 53 -7.85 2.18 -5.17
CA GLY A 53 -9.06 2.02 -4.35
C GLY A 53 -9.13 2.92 -3.11
N ASP A 54 -8.04 3.55 -2.69
CA ASP A 54 -7.95 4.40 -1.49
C ASP A 54 -8.53 3.68 -0.24
N ASN A 55 -9.68 4.10 0.27
CA ASN A 55 -10.35 3.42 1.40
C ASN A 55 -11.38 2.36 0.98
N ASN A 56 -11.44 2.00 -0.31
CA ASN A 56 -12.29 0.93 -0.84
C ASN A 56 -11.49 0.01 -1.81
N PRO A 57 -10.40 -0.62 -1.33
CA PRO A 57 -9.52 -1.40 -2.19
C PRO A 57 -10.14 -2.71 -2.69
N THR A 58 -9.65 -3.21 -3.81
CA THR A 58 -10.02 -4.49 -4.42
C THR A 58 -8.77 -5.27 -4.80
N TRP A 59 -8.71 -6.54 -4.39
CA TRP A 59 -7.58 -7.44 -4.66
C TRP A 59 -7.97 -8.67 -5.47
N ASN A 60 -9.10 -9.33 -5.19
CA ASN A 60 -9.47 -10.61 -5.81
C ASN A 60 -8.29 -11.61 -5.86
N PHE A 61 -7.66 -11.85 -4.71
CA PHE A 61 -6.43 -12.60 -4.59
C PHE A 61 -6.66 -14.00 -3.96
N PRO A 62 -6.45 -15.10 -4.71
CA PRO A 62 -6.63 -16.45 -4.20
C PRO A 62 -5.45 -16.90 -3.31
N ILE A 63 -5.76 -17.64 -2.24
CA ILE A 63 -4.83 -18.17 -1.25
C ILE A 63 -5.28 -19.57 -0.85
N LYS A 64 -4.32 -20.47 -0.57
CA LYS A 64 -4.59 -21.80 -0.06
C LYS A 64 -3.75 -22.08 1.19
N PHE A 65 -4.41 -22.58 2.24
CA PHE A 65 -3.78 -22.99 3.48
C PHE A 65 -4.09 -24.45 3.80
N THR A 66 -3.24 -25.08 4.61
CA THR A 66 -3.48 -26.42 5.17
C THR A 66 -3.79 -26.28 6.64
N ILE A 67 -4.97 -26.74 7.03
CA ILE A 67 -5.53 -26.61 8.38
C ILE A 67 -5.48 -27.96 9.10
N ASP A 68 -4.96 -27.98 10.32
CA ASP A 68 -5.18 -29.09 11.26
C ASP A 68 -6.62 -29.03 11.77
N GLU A 69 -7.43 -30.00 11.37
CA GLU A 69 -8.85 -30.00 11.68
C GLU A 69 -9.12 -30.18 13.18
N ASN A 70 -8.28 -30.96 13.88
CA ASN A 70 -8.43 -31.15 15.32
C ASN A 70 -8.16 -29.83 16.08
N ALA A 71 -7.10 -29.11 15.69
CA ALA A 71 -6.81 -27.80 16.27
C ALA A 71 -7.91 -26.76 15.92
N ALA A 72 -8.44 -26.80 14.70
CA ALA A 72 -9.52 -25.92 14.28
C ALA A 72 -10.83 -26.16 15.06
N VAL A 73 -11.26 -27.43 15.21
CA VAL A 73 -12.49 -27.80 15.96
C VAL A 73 -12.36 -27.46 17.45
N GLN A 74 -11.15 -27.55 18.00
CA GLN A 74 -10.84 -27.11 19.37
C GLN A 74 -10.74 -25.58 19.52
N ASN A 75 -11.07 -24.81 18.48
CA ASN A 75 -10.98 -23.34 18.47
C ASN A 75 -9.58 -22.81 18.79
N ARG A 76 -8.53 -23.56 18.40
CA ARG A 76 -7.13 -23.18 18.62
C ARG A 76 -6.50 -22.46 17.43
N LEU A 77 -7.21 -22.37 16.31
CA LEU A 77 -6.73 -21.75 15.07
C LEU A 77 -7.60 -20.57 14.65
N HIS A 78 -6.93 -19.48 14.29
CA HIS A 78 -7.52 -18.24 13.84
C HIS A 78 -6.98 -17.84 12.47
N LEU A 79 -7.87 -17.47 11.57
CA LEU A 79 -7.57 -16.86 10.28
C LEU A 79 -7.51 -15.35 10.46
N VAL A 80 -6.32 -14.78 10.30
CA VAL A 80 -6.05 -13.37 10.57
C VAL A 80 -5.74 -12.63 9.27
N PHE A 81 -6.45 -11.54 9.04
CA PHE A 81 -6.23 -10.61 7.94
C PHE A 81 -5.72 -9.27 8.51
N LYS A 82 -4.45 -8.93 8.28
CA LYS A 82 -3.89 -7.62 8.65
C LYS A 82 -3.85 -6.71 7.43
N LEU A 83 -4.61 -5.63 7.47
CA LEU A 83 -4.65 -4.61 6.42
C LEU A 83 -3.59 -3.54 6.70
N ARG A 84 -2.76 -3.25 5.71
CA ARG A 84 -1.65 -2.29 5.83
C ARG A 84 -1.60 -1.36 4.62
N CYS A 85 -1.19 -0.13 4.88
CA CYS A 85 -0.94 0.90 3.87
C CYS A 85 0.57 0.95 3.59
N GLN A 86 0.97 0.70 2.35
CA GLN A 86 2.36 0.80 1.93
C GLN A 86 2.82 2.26 1.90
N ARG A 87 3.97 2.55 2.52
CA ARG A 87 4.55 3.90 2.54
C ARG A 87 6.07 3.85 2.50
N ALA A 88 6.70 4.91 1.98
CA ALA A 88 8.16 5.01 1.89
C ALA A 88 8.87 4.99 3.26
N LEU A 89 8.22 5.54 4.30
CA LEU A 89 8.74 5.59 5.67
C LEU A 89 8.17 4.49 6.57
N GLY A 90 7.89 3.33 5.98
CA GLY A 90 7.35 2.17 6.66
C GLY A 90 5.83 2.04 6.58
N ASP A 91 5.39 0.80 6.40
CA ASP A 91 3.98 0.48 6.22
C ASP A 91 3.18 0.75 7.49
N LYS A 92 2.00 1.34 7.33
CA LYS A 92 1.12 1.73 8.44
C LYS A 92 -0.05 0.77 8.57
N ASP A 93 -0.32 0.32 9.78
CA ASP A 93 -1.44 -0.57 10.06
C ASP A 93 -2.77 0.18 9.96
N ILE A 94 -3.70 -0.40 9.21
CA ILE A 94 -5.06 0.13 9.02
C ILE A 94 -6.01 -0.52 10.02
N GLY A 95 -5.89 -1.84 10.16
CA GLY A 95 -6.70 -2.66 11.05
C GLY A 95 -6.56 -4.14 10.71
N GLU A 96 -7.28 -4.96 11.46
CA GLU A 96 -7.27 -6.40 11.28
C GLU A 96 -8.67 -7.01 11.40
N VAL A 97 -8.82 -8.19 10.80
CA VAL A 97 -9.93 -9.12 11.03
C VAL A 97 -9.32 -10.39 11.56
N ASP A 98 -9.90 -10.89 12.65
CA ASP A 98 -9.55 -12.16 13.27
C ASP A 98 -10.80 -13.05 13.25
N VAL A 99 -10.72 -14.18 12.57
CA VAL A 99 -11.84 -15.13 12.40
C VAL A 99 -11.44 -16.49 12.97
N PRO A 100 -12.14 -17.04 13.97
CA PRO A 100 -11.93 -18.41 14.39
C PRO A 100 -12.22 -19.37 13.25
N ILE A 101 -11.29 -20.28 12.93
CA ILE A 101 -11.50 -21.23 11.82
C ILE A 101 -12.68 -22.16 12.11
N LYS A 102 -12.94 -22.42 13.40
CA LYS A 102 -14.13 -23.15 13.85
C LYS A 102 -15.43 -22.56 13.31
N GLU A 103 -15.57 -21.24 13.33
CA GLU A 103 -16.76 -20.53 12.81
C GLU A 103 -16.97 -20.81 11.32
N LEU A 104 -15.88 -20.83 10.55
CA LEU A 104 -15.93 -21.11 9.12
C LEU A 104 -16.26 -22.59 8.83
N LEU A 105 -15.80 -23.51 9.69
CA LEU A 105 -16.10 -24.94 9.58
C LEU A 105 -17.57 -25.25 9.93
N GLU A 106 -18.13 -24.56 10.92
CA GLU A 106 -19.51 -24.76 11.39
C GLU A 106 -20.55 -23.98 10.57
N SER A 107 -20.11 -23.22 9.55
CA SER A 107 -20.98 -22.55 8.60
C SER A 107 -21.91 -23.56 7.91
N PRO A 108 -23.23 -23.29 7.79
CA PRO A 108 -24.23 -24.24 7.28
C PRO A 108 -23.92 -24.82 5.89
N ASN A 109 -23.13 -24.10 5.10
CA ASN A 109 -22.81 -24.44 3.72
C ASN A 109 -21.35 -24.93 3.55
N SER A 110 -20.59 -25.11 4.64
CA SER A 110 -19.21 -25.61 4.58
C SER A 110 -19.16 -27.09 4.17
N SER A 111 -20.19 -27.86 4.50
CA SER A 111 -20.30 -29.31 4.27
C SER A 111 -20.66 -29.68 2.83
N THR A 112 -21.21 -28.74 2.05
CA THR A 112 -21.57 -28.95 0.65
C THR A 112 -20.40 -28.72 -0.30
N GLY A 113 -19.22 -28.38 0.22
CA GLY A 113 -18.07 -27.99 -0.59
C GLY A 113 -18.33 -26.74 -1.42
N SER A 114 -19.37 -25.96 -1.11
CA SER A 114 -19.73 -24.77 -1.87
C SER A 114 -18.96 -23.54 -1.40
N LYS A 115 -18.55 -22.69 -2.34
CA LYS A 115 -17.82 -21.46 -2.04
C LYS A 115 -18.72 -20.45 -1.32
N GLN A 116 -18.30 -20.03 -0.13
CA GLN A 116 -19.00 -19.06 0.71
C GLN A 116 -18.45 -17.66 0.54
N PHE A 117 -19.31 -16.64 0.63
CA PHE A 117 -18.92 -15.23 0.58
C PHE A 117 -19.31 -14.56 1.90
N VAL A 118 -18.36 -13.89 2.54
CA VAL A 118 -18.52 -13.32 3.88
C VAL A 118 -17.89 -11.94 3.96
N SER A 119 -18.45 -11.10 4.84
CA SER A 119 -17.96 -9.75 5.11
C SER A 119 -17.78 -9.59 6.62
N TYR A 120 -16.57 -9.24 7.05
CA TYR A 120 -16.22 -9.05 8.45
C TYR A 120 -15.87 -7.60 8.74
N GLN A 121 -16.24 -7.14 9.93
CA GLN A 121 -15.91 -5.80 10.40
C GLN A 121 -14.42 -5.71 10.77
N ILE A 122 -13.73 -4.70 10.24
CA ILE A 122 -12.32 -4.49 10.53
C ILE A 122 -12.17 -3.76 11.87
N ARG A 123 -11.28 -4.24 12.72
CA ARG A 123 -10.90 -3.58 13.98
C ARG A 123 -9.62 -2.79 13.80
N LYS A 124 -9.65 -1.51 14.17
CA LYS A 124 -8.44 -0.68 14.19
C LYS A 124 -7.49 -1.13 15.29
N PRO A 125 -6.21 -0.72 15.25
CA PRO A 125 -5.29 -0.91 16.38
C PRO A 125 -5.81 -0.33 17.70
N SER A 126 -6.71 0.66 17.65
CA SER A 126 -7.39 1.21 18.81
C SER A 126 -8.55 0.35 19.34
N GLY A 127 -8.78 -0.85 18.81
CA GLY A 127 -9.90 -1.75 19.11
C GLY A 127 -11.27 -1.35 18.53
N LYS A 128 -11.41 -0.09 18.09
CA LYS A 128 -12.67 0.44 17.53
C LYS A 128 -12.93 -0.12 16.14
N PRO A 129 -14.17 -0.50 15.81
CA PRO A 129 -14.51 -0.96 14.47
C PRO A 129 -14.45 0.17 13.44
N LYS A 130 -14.02 -0.13 12.21
CA LYS A 130 -14.11 0.77 11.05
C LYS A 130 -13.92 0.00 9.74
N GLY A 131 -14.90 0.08 8.86
CA GLY A 131 -14.85 -0.57 7.55
C GLY A 131 -15.11 -2.07 7.61
N GLN A 132 -15.07 -2.69 6.44
CA GLN A 132 -15.35 -4.12 6.25
C GLN A 132 -14.35 -4.75 5.28
N LEU A 133 -14.05 -6.03 5.51
CA LEU A 133 -13.28 -6.87 4.61
C LEU A 133 -14.20 -7.97 4.07
N THR A 134 -14.28 -8.07 2.75
CA THR A 134 -15.01 -9.12 2.05
C THR A 134 -14.04 -10.16 1.51
N PHE A 135 -14.29 -11.42 1.79
CA PHE A 135 -13.58 -12.54 1.19
C PHE A 135 -14.53 -13.70 0.94
N SER A 136 -14.08 -14.66 0.13
CA SER A 136 -14.76 -15.94 0.00
C SER A 136 -13.86 -17.07 0.45
N TYR A 137 -14.46 -18.18 0.88
CA TYR A 137 -13.74 -19.36 1.32
C TYR A 137 -14.44 -20.65 0.91
N GLN A 138 -13.67 -21.73 0.85
CA GLN A 138 -14.14 -23.09 0.58
C GLN A 138 -13.17 -24.07 1.25
N PHE A 139 -13.71 -25.12 1.86
CA PHE A 139 -12.91 -26.23 2.38
C PHE A 139 -12.89 -27.38 1.39
N SER A 140 -11.73 -28.01 1.20
CA SER A 140 -11.60 -29.23 0.40
C SER A 140 -12.04 -30.47 1.19
N ASP A 141 -12.03 -31.63 0.53
CA ASP A 141 -12.16 -32.92 1.22
C ASP A 141 -11.02 -33.13 2.22
N LYS A 142 -11.31 -33.97 3.24
CA LYS A 142 -10.36 -34.35 4.30
C LYS A 142 -9.21 -35.16 3.72
N ILE A 143 -7.98 -34.83 4.14
CA ILE A 143 -6.78 -35.59 3.82
C ILE A 143 -6.43 -36.41 5.07
N THR A 144 -6.85 -37.68 5.10
CA THR A 144 -6.55 -38.61 6.18
C THR A 144 -5.16 -39.22 5.96
N GLY A 145 -4.26 -39.09 6.94
CA GLY A 145 -2.87 -39.55 6.85
C GLY A 145 -2.64 -41.08 6.79
N ASN A 146 -3.68 -41.91 6.62
CA ASN A 146 -3.55 -43.37 6.54
C ASN A 146 -4.37 -43.94 5.38
N SER A 147 -3.72 -44.10 4.23
CA SER A 147 -4.09 -45.09 3.21
C SER A 147 -2.82 -45.75 2.68
N SER A 148 -2.37 -46.81 3.35
CA SER A 148 -1.50 -47.81 2.74
C SER A 148 -2.36 -48.70 1.85
N VAL A 149 -2.29 -48.50 0.53
CA VAL A 149 -2.10 -49.50 -0.53
C VAL A 149 -2.34 -48.77 -1.85
N GLY A 150 -1.23 -48.51 -2.51
CA GLY A 150 -1.09 -47.77 -3.76
C GLY A 150 0.38 -47.47 -3.98
N HIS A 151 1.24 -48.47 -3.73
CA HIS A 151 2.62 -48.40 -4.17
C HIS A 151 2.57 -48.45 -5.70
N ILE A 152 2.63 -47.27 -6.32
CA ILE A 152 3.40 -46.89 -7.52
C ILE A 152 2.89 -45.50 -7.92
N HIS A 153 3.86 -44.61 -8.14
CA HIS A 153 3.77 -43.21 -8.58
C HIS A 153 3.61 -42.15 -7.47
N LEU A 154 4.54 -41.17 -7.53
CA LEU A 154 4.59 -39.89 -6.80
C LEU A 154 5.49 -39.76 -5.55
N LEU A 155 6.56 -40.56 -5.45
CA LEU A 155 7.80 -40.10 -4.80
C LEU A 155 8.89 -39.82 -5.84
N ARG A 156 8.60 -38.87 -6.73
CA ARG A 156 9.60 -37.98 -7.34
C ARG A 156 8.89 -36.86 -8.11
N PRO A 157 8.69 -35.71 -7.46
CA PRO A 157 8.87 -34.45 -8.17
C PRO A 157 9.86 -33.52 -7.47
N MET A 158 10.59 -33.97 -6.44
CA MET A 158 11.64 -33.12 -5.83
C MET A 158 12.92 -33.01 -6.66
N LEU A 159 13.18 -33.91 -7.62
CA LEU A 159 14.44 -33.88 -8.38
C LEU A 159 14.32 -33.25 -9.78
N VAL A 160 13.14 -33.29 -10.42
CA VAL A 160 12.98 -32.67 -11.76
C VAL A 160 12.83 -31.15 -11.65
N VAL A 161 12.28 -30.66 -10.54
CA VAL A 161 12.24 -29.21 -10.26
C VAL A 161 13.64 -28.66 -9.95
N ALA A 162 14.60 -29.50 -9.56
CA ALA A 162 15.96 -29.04 -9.25
C ALA A 162 16.83 -28.77 -10.49
N VAL A 163 16.47 -29.30 -11.68
CA VAL A 163 17.27 -29.10 -12.90
C VAL A 163 16.78 -27.90 -13.71
N ASP A 164 15.50 -27.55 -13.65
CA ASP A 164 14.98 -26.32 -14.28
C ASP A 164 15.22 -25.05 -13.45
N LEU A 165 15.61 -25.18 -12.18
CA LEU A 165 15.88 -24.05 -11.27
C LEU A 165 17.31 -23.50 -11.33
N LEU A 166 18.17 -24.04 -12.20
CA LEU A 166 19.59 -23.64 -12.26
C LEU A 166 19.97 -22.72 -13.43
N HIS A 167 19.02 -22.29 -14.27
CA HIS A 167 19.37 -21.49 -15.45
C HIS A 167 18.66 -20.17 -15.70
N HIS A 168 17.84 -19.61 -14.81
CA HIS A 168 17.43 -18.21 -14.93
C HIS A 168 17.27 -17.58 -13.54
N HIS A 169 17.90 -16.43 -13.33
CA HIS A 169 17.91 -15.69 -12.06
C HIS A 169 17.02 -14.44 -12.22
N PRO A 170 15.69 -14.50 -11.98
CA PRO A 170 14.77 -13.41 -12.28
C PRO A 170 14.75 -12.33 -11.19
N GLN A 171 15.45 -12.55 -10.07
CA GLN A 171 15.38 -11.66 -8.91
C GLN A 171 16.21 -10.38 -9.06
N ARG A 172 17.24 -10.36 -9.91
CA ARG A 172 18.10 -9.16 -10.05
C ARG A 172 17.45 -8.05 -10.89
N ASP A 173 16.70 -8.42 -11.94
CA ASP A 173 16.06 -7.45 -12.83
C ASP A 173 14.77 -6.87 -12.22
N ILE A 174 14.01 -7.68 -11.47
CA ILE A 174 12.82 -7.23 -10.74
C ILE A 174 13.19 -6.26 -9.62
N LEU A 175 14.32 -6.49 -8.95
CA LEU A 175 14.80 -5.57 -7.91
C LEU A 175 15.24 -4.24 -8.53
N HIS A 176 15.97 -4.24 -9.65
CA HIS A 176 16.38 -3.01 -10.32
C HIS A 176 15.18 -2.18 -10.79
N GLN A 177 14.21 -2.79 -11.46
CA GLN A 177 12.98 -2.09 -11.88
C GLN A 177 12.18 -1.57 -10.69
N ARG A 178 12.17 -2.30 -9.56
CA ARG A 178 11.51 -1.86 -8.34
C ARG A 178 12.23 -0.70 -7.66
N TRP A 179 13.55 -0.62 -7.74
CA TRP A 179 14.34 0.53 -7.28
C TRP A 179 14.10 1.75 -8.16
N ASP A 180 14.09 1.60 -9.49
CA ASP A 180 13.83 2.70 -10.44
C ASP A 180 12.41 3.28 -10.27
N ILE A 181 11.40 2.42 -10.10
CA ILE A 181 10.01 2.84 -9.84
C ILE A 181 9.90 3.52 -8.46
N HIS A 182 10.63 3.03 -7.46
CA HIS A 182 10.61 3.62 -6.13
C HIS A 182 11.27 5.00 -6.11
N GLN A 183 12.39 5.16 -6.82
CA GLN A 183 13.08 6.43 -6.95
C GLN A 183 12.23 7.45 -7.74
N HIS A 184 11.65 7.03 -8.86
CA HIS A 184 10.73 7.88 -9.62
C HIS A 184 9.49 8.32 -8.83
N ARG A 185 8.93 7.42 -7.97
CA ARG A 185 7.83 7.78 -7.07
C ARG A 185 8.25 8.76 -5.98
N GLN A 186 9.46 8.63 -5.43
CA GLN A 186 9.96 9.58 -4.45
C GLN A 186 10.18 10.97 -5.08
N ASP A 187 10.65 11.04 -6.32
CA ASP A 187 10.82 12.29 -7.05
C ASP A 187 9.47 12.96 -7.34
N ILE A 188 8.46 12.20 -7.75
CA ILE A 188 7.08 12.70 -7.92
C ILE A 188 6.52 13.21 -6.58
N HIS A 189 6.81 12.53 -5.48
CA HIS A 189 6.39 12.99 -4.15
C HIS A 189 7.10 14.27 -3.74
N HIS A 190 8.39 14.42 -4.03
CA HIS A 190 9.14 15.65 -3.77
C HIS A 190 8.55 16.82 -4.56
N HIS A 191 8.34 16.64 -5.87
CA HIS A 191 7.68 17.65 -6.70
C HIS A 191 6.27 18.01 -6.21
N ARG A 192 5.49 17.05 -5.69
CA ARG A 192 4.16 17.36 -5.11
C ARG A 192 4.27 18.17 -3.82
N VAL A 193 5.23 17.86 -2.94
CA VAL A 193 5.46 18.64 -1.72
C VAL A 193 5.91 20.06 -2.06
N ASP A 194 6.79 20.22 -3.06
CA ASP A 194 7.24 21.52 -3.54
C ASP A 194 6.09 22.34 -4.13
N ILE A 195 5.21 21.73 -4.92
CA ILE A 195 3.99 22.37 -5.44
C ILE A 195 3.06 22.79 -4.28
N HIS A 196 2.94 21.96 -3.24
CA HIS A 196 2.13 22.29 -2.06
C HIS A 196 2.72 23.43 -1.24
N GLN A 197 4.04 23.48 -1.08
CA GLN A 197 4.74 24.56 -0.41
C GLN A 197 4.60 25.86 -1.22
N HIS A 198 4.78 25.80 -2.53
CA HIS A 198 4.55 26.93 -3.43
C HIS A 198 3.11 27.45 -3.34
N ARG A 199 2.10 26.57 -3.25
CA ARG A 199 0.69 26.94 -3.09
C ARG A 199 0.41 27.62 -1.74
N ARG A 200 1.04 27.17 -0.66
CA ARG A 200 0.97 27.82 0.67
C ARG A 200 1.63 29.19 0.64
N ASP A 201 2.75 29.33 -0.05
CA ASP A 201 3.45 30.62 -0.20
C ASP A 201 2.66 31.60 -1.07
N ILE A 202 1.97 31.12 -2.12
CA ILE A 202 1.00 31.92 -2.87
C ILE A 202 -0.16 32.38 -1.98
N HIS A 203 -0.72 31.50 -1.14
CA HIS A 203 -1.79 31.89 -0.21
C HIS A 203 -1.32 32.90 0.85
N ARG A 204 -0.09 32.74 1.34
CA ARG A 204 0.53 33.69 2.28
C ARG A 204 0.78 35.05 1.64
N ARG A 205 1.25 35.09 0.38
CA ARG A 205 1.42 36.33 -0.39
C ARG A 205 0.09 36.99 -0.78
N ARG A 206 -0.98 36.21 -0.95
CA ARG A 206 -2.34 36.73 -1.19
C ARG A 206 -2.89 37.55 -0.01
N HIS A 207 -2.47 37.25 1.23
CA HIS A 207 -2.81 38.06 2.40
C HIS A 207 -2.12 39.44 2.44
N ILE A 208 -1.01 39.60 1.71
CA ILE A 208 -0.27 40.87 1.61
C ILE A 208 -0.91 41.79 0.56
N LEU A 209 -1.59 41.23 -0.45
CA LEU A 209 -2.24 41.99 -1.53
C LEU A 209 -3.65 42.52 -1.18
N HIS A 210 -4.23 42.12 -0.05
CA HIS A 210 -5.57 42.54 0.39
C HIS A 210 -5.59 43.70 1.40
N HIS A 211 -4.44 44.30 1.73
CA HIS A 211 -4.38 45.54 2.51
C HIS A 211 -3.89 46.70 1.62
N PRO A 212 -4.78 47.49 0.98
CA PRO A 212 -4.39 48.75 0.40
C PRO A 212 -4.17 49.77 1.54
N ASN A 213 -2.95 50.31 1.62
CA ASN A 213 -2.51 51.54 2.29
C ASN A 213 -3.41 52.12 3.41
N MET A 214 -2.92 52.13 4.64
CA MET A 214 -3.06 53.29 5.51
C MET A 214 -1.70 53.61 6.12
N ASP A 215 -1.01 54.58 5.52
CA ASP A 215 -0.36 55.68 6.24
C ASP A 215 0.20 56.69 5.23
N ILE A 216 -0.68 57.54 4.72
CA ILE A 216 -0.30 58.86 4.24
C ILE A 216 -0.95 59.84 5.20
N ARG A 217 -0.17 60.40 6.15
CA ARG A 217 -0.27 61.76 6.74
C ARG A 217 0.40 61.84 8.12
N HIS A 218 1.71 62.07 8.16
CA HIS A 218 2.35 63.21 8.84
C HIS A 218 3.85 62.93 9.05
N HIS A 219 4.69 63.55 8.21
CA HIS A 219 5.94 64.14 8.68
C HIS A 219 6.38 65.20 7.66
N PRO A 220 6.68 66.44 8.08
CA PRO A 220 7.11 67.48 7.18
C PRO A 220 8.58 67.28 6.81
N ASN A 221 8.83 67.32 5.50
CA ASN A 221 10.06 67.78 4.85
C ASN A 221 11.37 67.06 5.23
N MET A 222 11.76 66.02 4.49
CA MET A 222 13.18 65.74 4.22
C MET A 222 13.41 65.11 2.84
N ASP A 223 14.54 65.51 2.29
CA ASP A 223 14.94 65.62 0.89
C ASP A 223 15.32 64.28 0.24
N ILE A 224 15.02 64.13 -1.05
CA ILE A 224 15.28 62.94 -1.87
C ILE A 224 16.73 62.98 -2.35
N ARG A 225 17.69 62.58 -1.51
CA ARG A 225 19.05 62.25 -1.97
C ARG A 225 19.63 61.12 -1.13
N HIS A 226 20.11 60.08 -1.84
CA HIS A 226 20.82 58.89 -1.34
C HIS A 226 19.96 57.74 -0.82
N ILE A 227 19.50 56.87 -1.73
CA ILE A 227 19.67 55.41 -1.52
C ILE A 227 20.09 54.78 -2.85
N LYS A 228 21.36 54.40 -2.90
CA LYS A 228 22.05 53.67 -3.98
C LYS A 228 21.57 52.23 -3.95
N VAL A 229 20.72 51.82 -4.90
CA VAL A 229 20.30 50.42 -5.03
C VAL A 229 21.41 49.63 -5.74
N HIS A 230 22.16 48.87 -4.97
CA HIS A 230 22.96 47.75 -5.48
C HIS A 230 22.00 46.59 -5.79
N THR A 231 21.59 46.46 -7.05
CA THR A 231 21.05 45.21 -7.57
C THR A 231 21.99 44.72 -8.66
N GLY A 232 23.01 43.99 -8.23
CA GLY A 232 23.66 43.01 -9.08
C GLY A 232 22.77 41.78 -9.16
N MET A 233 22.17 41.52 -10.31
CA MET A 233 22.20 40.19 -10.93
C MET A 233 21.59 40.26 -12.32
N GLY A 234 22.31 39.61 -13.23
CA GLY A 234 22.21 39.78 -14.67
C GLY A 234 20.83 39.43 -15.24
N ILE A 235 20.39 40.29 -16.15
CA ILE A 235 19.40 39.94 -17.14
C ILE A 235 20.15 39.89 -18.47
N HIS A 236 20.20 38.69 -19.06
CA HIS A 236 20.79 38.42 -20.37
C HIS A 236 20.25 39.41 -21.42
N LYS A 237 21.12 40.23 -22.00
CA LYS A 237 20.80 41.07 -23.16
C LYS A 237 20.75 40.19 -24.41
N TYR A 238 19.58 40.12 -25.04
CA TYR A 238 19.44 39.77 -26.46
C TYR A 238 20.18 40.83 -27.29
N SER A 239 21.19 40.37 -28.05
CA SER A 239 21.99 41.18 -28.97
C SER A 239 21.19 41.48 -30.25
N GLY A 240 20.45 42.59 -30.26
CA GLY A 240 19.89 43.20 -31.46
C GLY A 240 20.82 44.28 -32.01
N ARG A 241 21.60 43.93 -33.03
CA ARG A 241 22.56 44.79 -33.72
C ARG A 241 21.83 45.85 -34.56
N GLN A 242 21.81 47.11 -34.14
CA GLN A 242 21.61 48.25 -35.05
C GLN A 242 22.87 49.10 -35.11
N ARG A 243 23.57 49.03 -36.26
CA ARG A 243 24.59 49.98 -36.66
C ARG A 243 23.92 51.32 -36.95
N ARG A 244 24.24 52.36 -36.17
CA ARG A 244 24.22 53.75 -36.65
C ARG A 244 25.66 54.21 -36.75
N THR A 245 26.13 54.33 -37.99
CA THR A 245 27.30 55.14 -38.32
C THR A 245 26.80 56.58 -38.44
N ILE A 246 27.30 57.45 -37.58
CA ILE A 246 27.44 58.89 -37.82
C ILE A 246 28.96 59.07 -37.89
N ILE A 247 29.52 59.83 -38.84
CA ILE A 247 30.12 61.14 -38.60
C ILE A 247 30.71 61.64 -39.94
N SER A 248 30.19 62.82 -40.33
CA SER A 248 30.89 64.03 -40.80
C SER A 248 31.70 64.07 -42.09
N GLY A 249 31.54 65.21 -42.78
CA GLY A 249 32.36 65.69 -43.88
C GLY A 249 31.51 66.38 -44.92
#